data_AF-A0A840X658-F1
#
_entry.id   AF-A0A840X658-F1
#
_cell.length_a   1.000
_cell.length_b   1.000
_cell.length_c   1.000
_cell.angle_alpha   90.00
_cell.angle_beta   90.00
_cell.angle_gamma   90.00
#
_symmetry.space_group_name_H-M   'P 1'
#
loop_
_entity.id
_entity.type
_entity.pdbx_description
1 polymer ?
#
loop_
_entity_poly.entity_id
_entity_poly.type
_entity_poly.pdbx_seq_one_letter_code
_entity_poly.pdbx_strand_id
1 'polypeptide(L)'
;MTHPSPPAPSASAGAAIDAAAAALARQAATVQGLIRSLDQIVAALRAARVAGAWWGPAREALHVALDLERQRLEREGWRLESVEIQLRHEQRLLEESVPVGFLP
;
A
#
# COMPACT_ATOMS: atom_id res chain seq x y z
N MET A 1 -29.50 -31.36 22.08
CA MET A 1 -28.19 -31.04 21.47
C MET A 1 -28.43 -29.93 20.47
N THR A 2 -28.18 -28.69 20.87
CA THR A 2 -28.32 -27.50 20.01
C THR A 2 -27.03 -27.33 19.20
N HIS A 3 -27.11 -27.51 17.89
CA HIS A 3 -26.02 -27.13 16.99
C HIS A 3 -25.86 -25.60 17.00
N PRO A 4 -24.64 -25.05 17.11
CA PRO A 4 -24.42 -23.63 16.90
C PRO A 4 -24.71 -23.28 15.43
N SER A 5 -25.59 -22.30 15.21
CA SER A 5 -25.85 -21.75 13.88
C SER A 5 -24.56 -21.22 13.26
N PRO A 6 -24.35 -21.41 11.94
CA PRO A 6 -23.23 -20.78 11.24
C PRO A 6 -23.35 -19.25 11.33
N PRO A 7 -22.22 -18.52 11.45
CA PRO A 7 -22.25 -17.07 11.45
C PRO A 7 -22.85 -16.56 10.13
N ALA A 8 -23.66 -15.50 10.21
CA ALA A 8 -24.30 -14.90 9.05
C ALA A 8 -23.24 -14.52 7.98
N PRO A 9 -23.54 -14.71 6.68
CA PRO A 9 -22.56 -14.53 5.60
C PRO A 9 -21.94 -13.12 5.55
N SER A 10 -22.67 -12.10 6.01
CA SER A 10 -22.20 -10.71 6.12
C SER A 10 -21.03 -10.52 7.09
N ALA A 11 -20.98 -11.26 8.20
CA ALA A 11 -19.88 -11.19 9.16
C ALA A 11 -18.56 -11.75 8.58
N SER A 12 -18.66 -12.73 7.67
CA SER A 12 -17.49 -13.29 6.99
C SER A 12 -16.94 -12.39 5.89
N ALA A 13 -17.81 -11.63 5.22
CA ALA A 13 -17.43 -10.69 4.16
C ALA A 13 -16.73 -9.44 4.71
N GLY A 14 -17.25 -8.86 5.81
CA GLY A 14 -16.60 -7.73 6.49
C GLY A 14 -15.19 -8.09 6.99
N ALA A 15 -15.04 -9.26 7.63
CA ALA A 15 -13.74 -9.74 8.10
C ALA A 15 -12.73 -9.98 6.95
N ALA A 16 -13.20 -10.46 5.79
CA ALA A 16 -12.35 -10.63 4.61
C ALA A 16 -11.90 -9.28 4.03
N ILE A 17 -12.79 -8.28 4.02
CA ILE A 17 -12.47 -6.92 3.60
C ILE A 17 -11.46 -6.27 4.55
N ASP A 18 -11.66 -6.39 5.86
CA ASP A 18 -10.71 -5.89 6.87
C ASP A 18 -9.33 -6.52 6.71
N ALA A 19 -9.28 -7.84 6.45
CA ALA A 19 -8.03 -8.54 6.21
C ALA A 19 -7.31 -8.05 4.94
N ALA A 20 -8.06 -7.79 3.86
CA ALA A 20 -7.55 -7.24 2.62
C ALA A 20 -7.05 -5.79 2.78
N ALA A 21 -7.81 -4.93 3.48
CA ALA A 21 -7.39 -3.56 3.80
C ALA A 21 -6.10 -3.56 4.64
N ALA A 22 -6.01 -4.43 5.64
CA ALA A 22 -4.80 -4.58 6.44
C ALA A 22 -3.60 -5.07 5.62
N ALA A 23 -3.82 -5.92 4.61
CA ALA A 23 -2.77 -6.35 3.69
C ALA A 23 -2.27 -5.21 2.80
N LEU A 24 -3.19 -4.41 2.24
CA LEU A 24 -2.87 -3.23 1.44
C LEU A 24 -2.08 -2.19 2.26
N ALA A 25 -2.50 -1.93 3.50
CA ALA A 25 -1.80 -1.01 4.41
C ALA A 25 -0.36 -1.48 4.69
N ARG A 26 -0.13 -2.79 4.89
CA ARG A 26 1.22 -3.36 5.05
C ARG A 26 2.06 -3.21 3.79
N GLN A 27 1.46 -3.38 2.60
CA GLN A 27 2.16 -3.18 1.33
C GLN A 27 2.52 -1.70 1.14
N ALA A 28 1.62 -0.77 1.42
CA ALA A 28 1.89 0.67 1.38
C ALA A 28 3.04 1.04 2.33
N ALA A 29 3.03 0.53 3.57
CA ALA A 29 4.12 0.74 4.52
C ALA A 29 5.47 0.17 4.03
N THR A 30 5.44 -0.95 3.32
CA THR A 30 6.63 -1.55 2.69
C THR A 30 7.18 -0.65 1.59
N VAL A 31 6.31 -0.13 0.71
CA VAL A 31 6.67 0.83 -0.35
C VAL A 31 7.29 2.09 0.24
N GLN A 32 6.71 2.64 1.31
CA GLN A 32 7.27 3.79 2.03
C GLN A 32 8.65 3.49 2.62
N GLY A 33 8.88 2.25 3.09
CA GLY A 33 10.19 1.77 3.52
C GLY A 33 11.22 1.76 2.38
N LEU A 34 10.83 1.28 1.20
CA LEU A 34 11.68 1.26 0.01
C LEU A 34 12.06 2.66 -0.46
N ILE A 35 11.11 3.61 -0.46
CA ILE A 35 11.36 5.02 -0.81
C ILE A 35 12.43 5.59 0.12
N ARG A 36 12.28 5.43 1.45
CA ARG A 36 13.28 5.90 2.42
C ARG A 36 14.66 5.27 2.21
N SER A 37 14.70 3.97 1.92
CA SER A 37 15.96 3.28 1.63
C SER A 37 16.63 3.82 0.37
N LEU A 38 15.85 4.11 -0.67
CA LEU A 38 16.33 4.69 -1.91
C LEU A 38 16.87 6.12 -1.68
N ASP A 39 16.16 6.94 -0.91
CA ASP A 39 16.62 8.29 -0.54
C ASP A 39 17.95 8.25 0.22
N GLN A 40 18.13 7.29 1.13
CA GLN A 40 19.40 7.07 1.85
C GLN A 40 20.53 6.66 0.91
N ILE A 41 20.26 5.78 -0.06
CA ILE A 41 21.25 5.38 -1.08
C ILE A 41 21.65 6.60 -1.93
N VAL A 42 20.68 7.40 -2.38
CA VAL A 42 20.94 8.62 -3.16
C VAL A 42 21.79 9.61 -2.35
N ALA A 43 21.46 9.81 -1.06
CA ALA A 43 22.24 10.67 -0.18
C ALA A 43 23.67 10.16 0.01
N ALA A 44 23.85 8.85 0.22
CA ALA A 44 25.16 8.22 0.35
C ALA A 44 25.98 8.36 -0.95
N LEU A 45 25.37 8.14 -2.12
CA LEU A 45 26.02 8.33 -3.42
C LEU A 45 26.43 9.79 -3.67
N ARG A 46 25.64 10.76 -3.19
CA ARG A 46 25.99 12.19 -3.26
C ARG A 46 27.17 12.53 -2.36
N ALA A 47 27.19 11.97 -1.14
CA ALA A 47 28.26 12.19 -0.16
C ALA A 47 29.55 11.41 -0.47
N ALA A 48 29.45 10.28 -1.18
CA ALA A 48 30.58 9.48 -1.62
C ALA A 48 31.43 10.29 -2.60
N ARG A 49 32.46 10.95 -2.06
CA ARG A 49 33.53 11.62 -2.82
C ARG A 49 34.48 10.55 -3.34
N VAL A 50 33.98 9.67 -4.22
CA VAL A 50 34.82 8.64 -4.86
C VAL A 50 35.79 9.37 -5.77
N ALA A 51 37.08 9.18 -5.48
CA ALA A 51 38.21 9.74 -6.16
C ALA A 51 38.06 9.66 -7.69
N GLY A 52 37.86 10.82 -8.32
CA GLY A 52 38.14 11.08 -9.74
C GLY A 52 37.29 10.40 -10.83
N ALA A 53 36.69 9.23 -10.61
CA ALA A 53 36.24 8.38 -11.73
C ALA A 53 34.71 8.34 -12.00
N TRP A 54 33.88 8.81 -11.07
CA TRP A 54 32.42 8.68 -11.19
C TRP A 54 31.73 9.91 -11.82
N TRP A 55 32.42 11.03 -11.97
CA TRP A 55 31.80 12.30 -12.37
C TRP A 55 31.62 12.39 -13.90
N GLY A 56 30.41 12.09 -14.39
CA GLY A 56 30.08 12.17 -15.82
C GLY A 56 28.66 11.68 -16.15
N PRO A 57 28.33 11.48 -17.43
CA PRO A 57 26.98 11.12 -17.90
C PRO A 57 26.40 9.86 -17.23
N ALA A 58 27.24 8.91 -16.84
CA ALA A 58 26.80 7.70 -16.12
C ALA A 58 26.24 8.00 -14.72
N ARG A 59 26.78 9.01 -14.02
CA ARG A 59 26.24 9.47 -12.72
C ARG A 59 24.87 10.10 -12.89
N GLU A 60 24.73 10.97 -13.91
CA GLU A 60 23.46 11.62 -14.22
C GLU A 60 22.40 10.60 -14.60
N ALA A 61 22.74 9.63 -15.45
CA ALA A 61 21.86 8.53 -15.81
C ALA A 61 21.41 7.71 -14.58
N LEU A 62 22.31 7.44 -13.62
CA LEU A 62 21.93 6.76 -12.38
C LEU A 62 20.98 7.60 -11.54
N HIS A 63 21.24 8.91 -11.36
CA HIS A 63 20.32 9.78 -10.59
C HIS A 63 18.94 9.82 -11.25
N VAL A 64 18.87 9.95 -12.57
CA VAL A 64 17.61 9.91 -13.31
C VAL A 64 16.89 8.58 -13.10
N ALA A 65 17.60 7.45 -13.19
CA ALA A 65 17.01 6.13 -12.96
C ALA A 65 16.47 5.97 -11.53
N LEU A 66 17.21 6.45 -10.53
CA LEU A 66 16.77 6.42 -9.13
C LEU A 66 15.57 7.34 -8.89
N ASP A 67 15.54 8.53 -9.49
CA ASP A 67 14.40 9.45 -9.41
C ASP A 67 13.14 8.84 -10.06
N LEU A 68 13.29 8.16 -11.20
CA LEU A 68 12.19 7.45 -11.86
C LEU A 68 11.66 6.31 -11.00
N GLU A 69 12.54 5.53 -10.37
CA GLU A 69 12.13 4.45 -9.47
C GLU A 69 11.44 4.99 -8.22
N ARG A 70 11.94 6.09 -7.65
CA ARG A 70 11.30 6.80 -6.55
C ARG A 70 9.88 7.22 -6.91
N GLN A 71 9.69 7.88 -8.06
CA GLN A 71 8.37 8.31 -8.52
C GLN A 71 7.43 7.12 -8.80
N ARG A 72 7.98 6.00 -9.31
CA ARG A 72 7.22 4.77 -9.51
C ARG A 72 6.71 4.21 -8.18
N LEU A 73 7.57 4.15 -7.17
CA LEU A 73 7.21 3.72 -5.82
C LEU A 73 6.19 4.66 -5.18
N GLU A 74 6.33 5.98 -5.34
CA GLU A 74 5.35 6.94 -4.86
C GLU A 74 3.96 6.66 -5.47
N ARG A 75 3.88 6.52 -6.80
CA ARG A 75 2.61 6.19 -7.48
C ARG A 75 1.99 4.88 -6.99
N GLU A 76 2.81 3.87 -6.74
CA GLU A 76 2.33 2.58 -6.22
C GLU A 76 1.81 2.73 -4.78
N GLY A 77 2.49 3.51 -3.92
CA GLY A 77 2.02 3.84 -2.58
C GLY A 77 0.65 4.51 -2.60
N TRP A 78 0.50 5.56 -3.41
CA TRP A 78 -0.79 6.25 -3.61
C TRP A 78 -1.88 5.31 -4.12
N ARG A 79 -1.55 4.41 -5.05
CA ARG A 79 -2.50 3.44 -5.58
C ARG A 79 -2.99 2.48 -4.49
N LEU A 80 -2.07 1.93 -3.68
CA LEU A 80 -2.42 1.01 -2.60
C LEU A 80 -3.31 1.68 -1.55
N GLU A 81 -2.98 2.90 -1.14
CA GLU A 81 -3.79 3.70 -0.22
C GLU A 81 -5.18 4.00 -0.79
N SER A 82 -5.27 4.35 -2.08
CA SER A 82 -6.55 4.61 -2.76
C SER A 82 -7.43 3.36 -2.79
N VAL A 83 -6.85 2.19 -3.09
CA VAL A 83 -7.59 0.91 -3.10
C VAL A 83 -8.06 0.56 -1.69
N GLU A 84 -7.24 0.78 -0.66
CA GLU A 84 -7.65 0.56 0.73
C GLU A 84 -8.85 1.44 1.12
N ILE A 85 -8.80 2.73 0.79
CA ILE A 85 -9.89 3.68 1.06
C ILE A 85 -11.16 3.25 0.34
N GLN A 86 -11.06 2.90 -0.94
CA GLN A 86 -12.21 2.46 -1.73
C GLN A 86 -12.82 1.17 -1.17
N LEU A 87 -11.99 0.21 -0.77
CA LEU A 87 -12.45 -1.05 -0.19
C LEU A 87 -13.23 -0.83 1.13
N ARG A 88 -12.73 0.06 2.00
CA ARG A 88 -13.43 0.45 3.24
C ARG A 88 -14.73 1.21 2.96
N HIS A 89 -14.76 2.02 1.90
CA HIS A 89 -15.97 2.72 1.48
C HIS A 89 -17.05 1.74 1.01
N GLU A 90 -16.69 0.77 0.16
CA GLU A 90 -17.61 -0.28 -0.30
C GLU A 90 -18.13 -1.14 0.88
N GLN A 91 -17.27 -1.47 1.84
CA GLN A 91 -17.71 -2.15 3.06
C GLN A 91 -18.77 -1.35 3.82
N ARG A 92 -18.55 -0.04 4.00
CA ARG A 92 -19.51 0.83 4.69
C ARG A 92 -20.85 0.89 3.94
N LEU A 93 -20.81 1.01 2.61
CA LEU A 93 -22.04 1.01 1.80
C LEU A 93 -22.80 -0.32 1.95
N LEU A 94 -22.08 -1.45 1.96
CA LEU A 94 -22.68 -2.77 2.17
C LEU A 94 -23.30 -2.91 3.57
N GLU A 95 -22.65 -2.39 4.61
CA GLU A 95 -23.17 -2.39 5.97
C GLU A 95 -24.41 -1.48 6.12
N GLU A 96 -24.44 -0.33 5.44
CA GLU A 96 -25.57 0.62 5.45
C GLU A 96 -26.77 0.14 4.61
N SER A 97 -26.54 -0.71 3.60
CA SER A 97 -27.58 -1.19 2.68
C SER A 97 -28.26 -2.50 3.10
N VAL A 98 -27.89 -3.11 4.25
CA VAL A 98 -28.69 -4.19 4.86
C VAL A 98 -29.91 -3.58 5.56
N PRO A 99 -31.14 -3.78 5.06
CA PRO A 99 -32.32 -3.25 5.71
C PRO A 99 -32.57 -4.00 7.03
N VAL A 100 -32.67 -3.26 8.13
CA VAL A 100 -33.31 -3.74 9.37
C VAL A 100 -34.80 -3.90 9.07
N GLY A 101 -35.19 -5.06 8.58
CA GLY A 101 -36.60 -5.34 8.32
C GLY A 101 -36.80 -6.60 7.51
N PHE A 102 -36.86 -7.74 8.20
CA PHE A 102 -37.83 -8.81 7.95
C PHE A 102 -37.69 -9.85 9.07
N LEU A 103 -38.40 -9.63 10.18
CA LEU A 103 -38.86 -10.72 11.05
C LEU A 103 -40.38 -10.55 11.18
N PRO A 104 -41.18 -11.59 10.89
CA PRO A 104 -42.64 -11.57 11.01
C PRO A 104 -43.12 -11.45 12.46
#